data_AF-H9LIX4-F1
#
_entry.id   AF-H9LIX4-F1
#
_cell.length_a   1.000
_cell.length_b   1.000
_cell.length_c   1.000
_cell.angle_alpha   90.00
_cell.angle_beta   90.00
_cell.angle_gamma   90.00
#
_symmetry.space_group_name_H-M   'P 1'
#
loop_
_entity.id
_entity.type
_entity.pdbx_description
1 polymer ?
#
loop_
_entity_poly.entity_id
_entity_poly.type
_entity_poly.pdbx_seq_one_letter_code
_entity_poly.pdbx_strand_id
1 'polypeptide(L)'
;SIHSPYFRNEYYEPDVACQWNVKASEGQRLKIHFDAINLADDTISCTDDYVMLNDDRFCRKHPNGGYYVTVSKDAKIIFRSSSGATIKYGGF
;
A
#
# COMPACT_ATOMS: atom_id res chain seq x y z
N SER A 1 2.86 -3.43 12.06
CA SER A 1 2.91 -2.50 10.93
C SER A 1 3.50 -3.20 9.71
N ILE A 2 3.06 -2.85 8.52
CA ILE A 2 3.59 -3.33 7.24
C ILE A 2 4.19 -2.10 6.55
N HIS A 3 5.34 -2.28 5.91
CA HIS A 3 6.03 -1.23 5.19
C HIS A 3 6.36 -1.70 3.77
N SER A 4 6.51 -0.75 2.87
CA SER A 4 7.16 -0.98 1.58
C SER A 4 8.52 -1.68 1.74
N PRO A 5 8.94 -2.52 0.78
CA PRO A 5 10.25 -3.16 0.80
C PRO A 5 11.37 -2.11 0.83
N TYR A 6 12.47 -2.43 1.50
CA TYR A 6 13.62 -1.54 1.67
C TYR A 6 13.35 -0.25 2.46
N PHE A 7 12.24 -0.17 3.22
CA PHE A 7 11.90 0.99 4.04
C PHE A 7 13.05 1.53 4.94
N ARG A 8 13.98 0.68 5.38
CA ARG A 8 15.18 1.12 6.15
C ARG A 8 16.13 2.02 5.36
N ASN A 9 16.08 1.97 4.03
CA ASN A 9 16.82 2.83 3.13
C ASN A 9 16.08 4.15 2.86
N GLU A 10 14.91 4.35 3.46
CA GLU A 10 14.01 5.52 3.29
C GLU A 10 13.36 5.63 1.91
N TYR A 11 13.46 4.59 1.07
CA TYR A 11 12.79 4.52 -0.23
C TYR A 11 12.54 3.07 -0.67
N TYR A 12 11.62 2.88 -1.62
CA TYR A 12 11.41 1.61 -2.31
C TYR A 12 12.13 1.57 -3.67
N GLU A 13 12.49 0.38 -4.13
CA GLU A 13 13.12 0.15 -5.43
C GLU A 13 12.06 0.01 -6.55
N PRO A 14 12.38 0.36 -7.81
CA PRO A 14 11.50 0.07 -8.95
C PRO A 14 11.39 -1.44 -9.18
N ASP A 15 10.40 -1.84 -9.98
CA ASP A 15 10.15 -3.25 -10.35
C ASP A 15 9.92 -4.20 -9.15
N VAL A 16 9.35 -3.67 -8.07
CA VAL A 16 9.04 -4.42 -6.86
C VAL A 16 7.59 -4.85 -6.85
N ALA A 17 7.38 -6.11 -6.45
CA ALA A 17 6.07 -6.69 -6.26
C ALA A 17 6.04 -7.46 -4.94
N CYS A 18 5.18 -7.04 -4.02
CA CYS A 18 4.99 -7.72 -2.74
C CYS A 18 3.52 -7.99 -2.48
N GLN A 19 3.26 -9.08 -1.78
CA GLN A 19 1.93 -9.47 -1.36
C GLN A 19 1.96 -9.92 0.10
N TRP A 20 1.04 -9.40 0.88
CA TRP A 20 0.77 -9.83 2.25
C TRP A 20 -0.66 -10.34 2.33
N ASN A 21 -0.81 -11.58 2.80
CA ASN A 21 -2.11 -12.14 3.13
C ASN A 21 -2.30 -12.00 4.65
N VAL A 22 -3.28 -11.20 5.06
CA VAL A 22 -3.55 -10.91 6.48
C VAL A 22 -4.93 -11.47 6.82
N LYS A 23 -5.01 -12.15 7.96
CA LYS A 23 -6.25 -12.79 8.41
C LYS A 23 -6.56 -12.40 9.84
N ALA A 24 -7.78 -11.91 10.07
CA ALA A 24 -8.34 -11.69 11.40
C ALA A 24 -8.93 -13.00 11.96
N SER A 25 -9.13 -13.02 13.29
CA SER A 25 -9.85 -14.11 13.95
C SER A 25 -11.30 -14.21 13.46
N GLU A 26 -11.91 -15.36 13.68
CA GLU A 26 -13.33 -15.56 13.34
C GLU A 26 -14.22 -14.51 14.02
N GLY A 27 -15.19 -13.97 13.26
CA GLY A 27 -16.08 -12.89 13.72
C GLY A 27 -15.44 -11.50 13.75
N GLN A 28 -14.14 -11.35 13.42
CA GLN A 28 -13.45 -10.07 13.37
C GLN A 28 -13.13 -9.64 11.92
N ARG A 29 -12.86 -8.33 11.76
CA ARG A 29 -12.44 -7.71 10.51
C ARG A 29 -11.23 -6.83 10.77
N LEU A 30 -10.46 -6.56 9.73
CA LEU A 30 -9.25 -5.75 9.86
C LEU A 30 -9.60 -4.28 9.73
N LYS A 31 -9.04 -3.47 10.65
CA LYS A 31 -9.01 -2.02 10.58
C LYS A 31 -7.62 -1.61 10.11
N ILE A 32 -7.52 -1.03 8.93
CA ILE A 32 -6.27 -0.67 8.27
C ILE A 32 -6.16 0.85 8.20
N HIS A 33 -5.03 1.38 8.64
CA HIS A 33 -4.69 2.79 8.58
C HIS A 33 -3.35 2.93 7.87
N PHE A 34 -3.25 3.91 6.98
CA PHE A 34 -1.99 4.28 6.34
C PHE A 34 -1.40 5.47 7.08
N ASP A 35 -0.27 5.26 7.75
CA ASP A 35 0.47 6.33 8.43
C ASP A 35 1.05 7.32 7.40
N ALA A 36 1.53 6.80 6.28
CA ALA A 36 1.99 7.57 5.13
C ALA A 36 1.78 6.79 3.82
N ILE A 37 1.57 7.53 2.73
CA ILE A 37 1.69 7.03 1.35
C ILE A 37 2.45 8.11 0.60
N ASN A 38 3.61 7.73 0.08
CA ASN A 38 4.51 8.55 -0.71
C ASN A 38 5.05 7.67 -1.84
N LEU A 39 4.28 7.57 -2.93
CA LEU A 39 4.60 6.80 -4.12
C LEU A 39 4.80 7.73 -5.31
N ALA A 40 5.45 7.22 -6.36
CA ALA A 40 5.75 7.98 -7.57
C ALA A 40 4.49 8.35 -8.37
N ASP A 41 3.50 7.47 -8.41
CA ASP A 41 2.22 7.73 -9.04
C ASP A 41 1.35 8.60 -8.12
N ASP A 42 0.89 9.72 -8.65
CA ASP A 42 -0.07 10.60 -7.98
C ASP A 42 -1.35 10.77 -8.79
N THR A 43 -1.61 9.92 -9.79
CA THR A 43 -2.80 9.97 -10.65
C THR A 43 -4.06 9.49 -9.92
N ILE A 44 -5.23 9.76 -10.51
CA ILE A 44 -6.52 9.31 -9.92
C ILE A 44 -6.64 7.78 -10.03
N SER A 45 -6.06 7.19 -11.07
CA SER A 45 -6.21 5.77 -11.39
C SER A 45 -5.21 4.87 -10.67
N CYS A 46 -4.10 5.41 -10.14
CA CYS A 46 -3.06 4.66 -9.42
C CYS A 46 -2.65 3.38 -10.16
N THR A 47 -2.16 3.54 -11.38
CA THR A 47 -1.85 2.43 -12.30
C THR A 47 -0.40 2.00 -12.25
N ASP A 48 0.51 2.92 -11.93
CA ASP A 48 1.95 2.68 -11.99
C ASP A 48 2.45 2.16 -10.63
N ASP A 49 2.53 3.05 -9.64
CA ASP A 49 2.99 2.73 -8.29
C ASP A 49 1.83 2.79 -7.31
N TYR A 50 1.50 1.68 -6.67
CA TYR A 50 0.34 1.62 -5.78
C TYR A 50 0.48 0.59 -4.67
N VAL A 51 -0.21 0.87 -3.56
CA VAL A 51 -0.66 -0.14 -2.60
C VAL A 51 -2.10 -0.48 -2.92
N MET A 52 -2.42 -1.77 -2.99
CA MET A 52 -3.78 -2.24 -3.19
C MET A 52 -4.24 -2.99 -1.95
N LEU A 53 -5.42 -2.64 -1.44
CA LEU A 53 -6.12 -3.40 -0.42
C LEU A 53 -7.31 -4.10 -1.09
N ASN A 54 -7.21 -5.43 -1.22
CA ASN A 54 -8.12 -6.24 -2.00
C ASN A 54 -8.19 -5.77 -3.45
N ASP A 55 -9.19 -4.98 -3.82
CA ASP A 55 -9.41 -4.47 -5.19
C ASP A 55 -9.30 -2.94 -5.30
N ASP A 56 -9.06 -2.25 -4.18
CA ASP A 56 -8.92 -0.79 -4.14
C ASP A 56 -7.45 -0.37 -4.14
N ARG A 57 -7.06 0.52 -5.05
CA ARG A 57 -5.67 1.02 -5.19
C ARG A 57 -5.50 2.40 -4.56
N PHE A 58 -4.34 2.59 -3.94
CA PHE A 58 -3.92 3.79 -3.26
C PHE A 58 -2.51 4.17 -3.68
N CYS A 59 -2.36 5.37 -4.21
CA CYS A 59 -1.07 5.97 -4.55
C CYS A 59 -0.94 7.41 -4.02
N ARG A 60 -2.08 8.03 -3.70
CA ARG A 60 -2.17 9.34 -3.08
C ARG A 60 -2.26 9.23 -1.57
N LYS A 61 -1.83 10.28 -0.89
CA LYS A 61 -2.03 10.43 0.55
C LYS A 61 -3.51 10.28 0.88
N HIS A 62 -3.82 9.36 1.79
CA HIS A 62 -5.17 9.21 2.33
C HIS A 62 -5.65 10.54 2.94
N PRO A 63 -6.92 10.95 2.74
CA PRO A 63 -7.45 12.11 3.44
C PRO A 63 -7.32 11.90 4.96
N ASN A 64 -6.63 12.84 5.61
CA ASN A 64 -6.15 12.79 7.00
C ASN A 64 -7.01 11.95 7.98
N GLY A 65 -6.41 10.90 8.56
CA GLY A 65 -6.93 10.22 9.76
C GLY A 65 -8.00 9.15 9.55
N GLY A 66 -8.39 8.85 8.30
CA GLY A 66 -9.32 7.77 8.00
C GLY A 66 -8.71 6.37 8.15
N TYR A 67 -9.58 5.36 8.25
CA TYR A 67 -9.20 3.96 8.24
C TYR A 67 -10.14 3.17 7.32
N TYR A 68 -9.62 2.10 6.75
CA TYR A 68 -10.38 1.13 5.97
C TYR A 68 -10.76 -0.04 6.86
N VAL A 69 -12.02 -0.47 6.78
CA VAL A 69 -12.47 -1.71 7.41
C VAL A 69 -12.72 -2.72 6.30
N THR A 70 -12.05 -3.86 6.39
CA THR A 70 -12.21 -4.91 5.39
C THR A 70 -13.64 -5.47 5.40
N VAL A 71 -14.10 -5.93 4.24
CA VAL A 71 -15.41 -6.61 4.12
C VAL A 71 -15.37 -8.00 4.75
N SER A 72 -14.23 -8.68 4.66
CA SER A 72 -14.01 -10.03 5.16
C SER A 72 -12.91 -10.07 6.22
N LYS A 73 -12.78 -11.20 6.92
CA LYS A 73 -11.66 -11.45 7.86
C LYS A 73 -10.32 -11.62 7.13
N ASP A 74 -10.36 -12.01 5.86
CA ASP A 74 -9.21 -12.19 5.00
C ASP A 74 -8.98 -10.92 4.18
N ALA A 75 -7.74 -10.46 4.11
CA ALA A 75 -7.34 -9.32 3.31
C ALA A 75 -6.05 -9.61 2.55
N LYS A 76 -6.00 -9.09 1.32
CA LYS A 76 -4.83 -9.15 0.47
C LYS A 76 -4.29 -7.74 0.27
N ILE A 77 -3.08 -7.49 0.74
CA ILE A 77 -2.38 -6.23 0.53
C ILE A 77 -1.32 -6.49 -0.54
N ILE A 78 -1.32 -5.69 -1.61
CA ILE A 78 -0.29 -5.75 -2.65
C ILE A 78 0.42 -4.41 -2.71
N PHE A 79 1.74 -4.44 -2.87
CA PHE A 79 2.50 -3.28 -3.33
C PHE A 79 3.10 -3.57 -4.70
N ARG A 80 2.98 -2.61 -5.62
CA ARG A 80 3.61 -2.64 -6.94
C ARG A 80 4.31 -1.31 -7.19
N SER A 81 5.56 -1.38 -7.63
CA SER A 81 6.27 -0.28 -8.26
C SER A 81 6.55 -0.62 -9.72
N SER A 82 6.39 0.38 -10.58
CA SER A 82 6.69 0.34 -12.00
C SER A 82 8.18 0.42 -12.27
N SER A 83 8.57 0.04 -13.49
CA SER A 83 9.93 0.21 -13.98
C SER A 83 10.21 1.68 -14.25
N GLY A 84 11.38 2.19 -13.85
CA GLY A 84 11.89 3.46 -14.38
C GLY A 84 11.68 4.70 -13.52
N ALA A 85 11.21 4.57 -12.28
CA ALA A 85 11.29 5.66 -11.32
C ALA A 85 12.77 6.01 -11.03
N THR A 86 13.19 7.23 -11.39
CA THR A 86 14.55 7.75 -11.11
C THR A 86 14.60 8.61 -9.86
N ILE A 87 13.45 9.14 -9.45
CA ILE A 87 13.25 9.85 -8.19
C ILE A 87 12.93 8.81 -7.11
N LYS A 88 13.52 8.98 -5.92
CA LYS A 88 13.29 8.11 -4.77
C LYS A 88 12.07 8.60 -3.98
N TYR A 89 11.15 7.68 -3.70
CA TYR A 89 9.93 7.95 -2.93
C TYR A 89 9.91 7.07 -1.68
N GLY A 90 9.34 7.59 -0.59
CA GLY A 90 9.41 6.99 0.75
C GLY A 90 8.57 5.72 0.94
N GLY A 91 7.68 5.40 0.00
CA GLY A 91 6.82 4.24 0.07
C GLY A 91 5.62 4.46 0.98
N PHE A 92 5.25 3.40 1.70
CA PHE A 92 4.18 3.36 2.69
C PHE A 92 4.63 2.58 3.93
#